data_AF-A0A136JCK8-F1
#
_entry.id   AF-A0A136JCK8-F1
#
_cell.length_a   1.000
_cell.length_b   1.000
_cell.length_c   1.000
_cell.angle_alpha   90.00
_cell.angle_beta   90.00
_cell.angle_gamma   90.00
#
_symmetry.space_group_name_H-M   'P 1'
#
loop_
_entity.id
_entity.type
_entity.pdbx_description
1 polymer ?
#
loop_
_entity_poly.entity_id
_entity_poly.type
_entity_poly.pdbx_seq_one_letter_code
_entity_poly.pdbx_strand_id
1 'polypeptide(L)'
;MAPSLLTAAATALLLASGATAHFQVLYPPTMQPMSDSSEAQAPCGGYTPNLSASGLKVTDFHVGGDSIGTKSSHSQQNWLYRITTDNNVGSTGGNWTQIGDITTQSGAGAYCKSGIKVPESWVGKTAILSIVGNAPDGLLYQCSAVKFVSGTGSTPSSCTTANGVESFGASDSGLAALVSNGAAPSGTTNPSGSGTPASSQTPAQTTKPNGAAGRLGGGAAALVVFAVAAAAAVVV
;
A
#
# COMPACT_ATOMS: atom_id res chain seq x y z
N MET A 1 36.19 40.72 -10.10
CA MET A 1 34.81 40.69 -9.56
C MET A 1 34.39 39.24 -9.48
N ALA A 2 34.36 38.65 -8.28
CA ALA A 2 34.05 37.23 -8.11
C ALA A 2 32.54 37.03 -7.97
N PRO A 3 31.92 36.07 -8.67
CA PRO A 3 30.53 35.70 -8.41
C PRO A 3 30.43 35.05 -7.02
N SER A 4 29.54 35.56 -6.17
CA SER A 4 29.38 35.09 -4.79
C SER A 4 28.96 33.63 -4.72
N LEU A 5 29.68 32.84 -3.92
CA LEU A 5 29.38 31.42 -3.63
C LEU A 5 27.98 31.18 -3.04
N LEU A 6 27.29 32.22 -2.54
CA LEU A 6 25.95 32.11 -1.97
C LEU A 6 24.85 31.79 -2.99
N THR A 7 25.01 32.11 -4.27
CA THR A 7 23.91 32.00 -5.25
C THR A 7 23.68 30.57 -5.77
N ALA A 8 24.60 29.63 -5.53
CA ALA A 8 24.49 28.23 -5.97
C ALA A 8 23.74 27.31 -4.98
N ALA A 9 23.59 27.73 -3.71
CA ALA A 9 23.00 26.90 -2.66
C ALA A 9 21.46 26.95 -2.59
N ALA A 10 20.83 27.95 -3.22
CA ALA A 10 19.40 28.20 -3.09
C ALA A 10 18.50 27.36 -4.02
N THR A 11 19.04 26.80 -5.10
CA THR A 11 18.23 26.17 -6.17
C THR A 11 18.02 24.65 -6.00
N ALA A 12 18.69 24.02 -5.04
CA ALA A 12 18.69 22.56 -4.87
C ALA A 12 17.69 22.03 -3.82
N LEU A 13 16.94 22.91 -3.14
CA LEU A 13 16.18 22.57 -1.93
C LEU A 13 14.64 22.60 -2.10
N LEU A 14 14.13 22.51 -3.33
CA LEU A 14 12.72 22.85 -3.64
C LEU A 14 11.85 21.75 -4.27
N LEU A 15 12.29 20.49 -4.36
CA LEU A 15 11.52 19.38 -4.96
C LEU A 15 11.42 18.13 -4.09
N ALA A 16 11.26 18.30 -2.77
CA ALA A 16 10.90 17.24 -1.83
C ALA A 16 9.47 17.39 -1.27
N SER A 17 8.56 17.97 -2.06
CA SER A 17 7.11 17.84 -1.82
C SER A 17 6.70 16.41 -2.19
N GLY A 18 6.84 15.49 -1.24
CA GLY A 18 6.33 14.13 -1.37
C GLY A 18 4.81 14.17 -1.51
N ALA A 19 4.32 14.11 -2.74
CA ALA A 19 2.92 13.90 -3.03
C ALA A 19 2.57 12.46 -2.63
N THR A 20 2.10 12.29 -1.39
CA THR A 20 1.46 11.06 -0.92
C THR A 20 0.28 10.75 -1.83
N ALA A 21 0.29 9.58 -2.46
CA ALA A 21 -0.49 9.32 -3.67
C ALA A 21 -1.69 8.40 -3.37
N HIS A 22 -2.55 8.90 -2.49
CA HIS A 22 -3.78 8.27 -2.03
C HIS A 22 -4.64 7.63 -3.12
N PHE A 23 -5.47 6.67 -2.71
CA PHE A 23 -6.50 6.11 -3.56
C PHE A 23 -7.91 6.49 -3.07
N GLN A 24 -8.92 6.19 -3.90
CA GLN A 24 -10.32 6.37 -3.57
C GLN A 24 -11.10 5.13 -4.00
N VAL A 25 -11.99 4.63 -3.15
CA VAL A 25 -12.96 3.61 -3.55
C VAL A 25 -14.13 4.30 -4.24
N LEU A 26 -14.37 3.94 -5.51
CA LEU A 26 -15.48 4.43 -6.33
C LEU A 26 -16.73 3.55 -6.16
N TYR A 27 -16.53 2.25 -5.89
CA TYR A 27 -17.59 1.28 -5.65
C TYR A 27 -17.06 0.03 -4.93
N PRO A 28 -17.81 -0.55 -3.96
CA PRO A 28 -18.99 0.00 -3.30
C PRO A 28 -18.64 1.26 -2.48
N PRO A 29 -19.59 2.21 -2.28
CA PRO A 29 -19.34 3.40 -1.45
C PRO A 29 -18.81 3.05 -0.06
N THR A 30 -17.83 3.82 0.40
CA THR A 30 -17.18 3.61 1.70
C THR A 30 -18.12 3.89 2.88
N MET A 31 -17.85 3.27 4.03
CA MET A 31 -18.66 3.47 5.25
C MET A 31 -18.51 4.90 5.81
N GLN A 32 -17.37 5.54 5.56
CA GLN A 32 -17.04 6.92 5.90
C GLN A 32 -16.34 7.60 4.71
N PRO A 33 -16.38 8.94 4.58
CA PRO A 33 -15.55 9.66 3.62
C PRO A 33 -14.06 9.32 3.77
N MET A 34 -13.33 9.27 2.67
CA MET A 34 -11.87 9.09 2.69
C MET A 34 -11.20 10.27 3.40
N SER A 35 -10.16 10.00 4.19
CA SER A 35 -9.31 11.02 4.81
C SER A 35 -7.84 10.72 4.51
N ASP A 36 -7.24 11.56 3.66
CA ASP A 36 -5.84 11.51 3.25
C ASP A 36 -4.89 11.30 4.46
N SER A 37 -5.11 12.02 5.55
CA SER A 37 -4.27 11.94 6.76
C SER A 37 -4.36 10.65 7.55
N SER A 38 -5.39 9.82 7.32
CA SER A 38 -5.59 8.56 8.04
C SER A 38 -5.66 7.33 7.15
N GLU A 39 -5.55 7.45 5.82
CA GLU A 39 -5.67 6.31 4.90
C GLU A 39 -4.61 5.22 5.18
N ALA A 40 -3.40 5.59 5.62
CA ALA A 40 -2.36 4.64 6.03
C ALA A 40 -2.62 3.93 7.38
N GLN A 41 -3.66 4.32 8.12
CA GLN A 41 -3.95 3.77 9.45
C GLN A 41 -4.81 2.51 9.33
N ALA A 42 -4.26 1.38 9.77
CA ALA A 42 -4.98 0.11 9.78
C ALA A 42 -5.88 -0.04 11.02
N PRO A 43 -7.08 -0.67 10.91
CA PRO A 43 -7.79 -1.00 9.68
C PRO A 43 -8.60 0.19 9.15
N CYS A 44 -9.11 0.07 7.92
CA CYS A 44 -10.13 0.95 7.33
C CYS A 44 -9.81 2.46 7.22
N GLY A 45 -8.56 2.89 7.38
CA GLY A 45 -8.20 4.31 7.38
C GLY A 45 -8.38 4.95 8.77
N GLY A 46 -8.11 4.18 9.82
CA GLY A 46 -8.06 4.62 11.22
C GLY A 46 -9.39 4.60 11.98
N TYR A 47 -10.53 4.45 11.30
CA TYR A 47 -11.83 4.35 11.98
C TYR A 47 -12.22 2.90 12.29
N THR A 48 -12.94 2.70 13.39
CA THR A 48 -13.55 1.41 13.73
C THR A 48 -14.87 1.24 12.96
N PRO A 49 -14.97 0.36 11.95
CA PRO A 49 -16.22 0.10 11.26
C PRO A 49 -17.24 -0.57 12.20
N ASN A 50 -18.51 -0.22 12.04
CA ASN A 50 -19.61 -0.77 12.83
C ASN A 50 -20.79 -1.13 11.91
N LEU A 51 -21.01 -2.42 11.66
CA LEU A 51 -22.11 -2.91 10.82
C LEU A 51 -23.50 -2.73 11.46
N SER A 52 -23.56 -2.38 12.75
CA SER A 52 -24.78 -2.08 13.50
C SER A 52 -25.07 -0.57 13.57
N ALA A 53 -24.31 0.28 12.88
CA ALA A 53 -24.51 1.73 12.92
C ALA A 53 -25.81 2.15 12.20
N SER A 54 -26.63 2.96 12.87
CA SER A 54 -27.83 3.55 12.27
C SER A 54 -27.48 4.40 11.05
N GLY A 55 -28.19 4.18 9.94
CA GLY A 55 -27.95 4.91 8.69
C GLY A 55 -26.76 4.40 7.86
N LEU A 56 -26.14 3.28 8.24
CA LEU A 56 -25.10 2.64 7.45
C LEU A 56 -25.58 2.34 6.03
N LYS A 57 -24.85 2.83 5.02
CA LYS A 57 -25.07 2.49 3.63
C LYS A 57 -24.45 1.12 3.35
N VAL A 58 -25.31 0.13 3.18
CA VAL A 58 -24.92 -1.24 2.80
C VAL A 58 -25.22 -1.44 1.32
N THR A 59 -24.26 -1.95 0.56
CA THR A 59 -24.42 -2.25 -0.87
C THR A 59 -24.63 -3.76 -1.04
N ASP A 60 -25.61 -4.17 -1.82
CA ASP A 60 -25.76 -5.59 -2.18
C ASP A 60 -24.56 -6.02 -3.06
N PHE A 61 -23.93 -7.13 -2.71
CA PHE A 61 -22.74 -7.68 -3.38
C PHE A 61 -22.99 -9.13 -3.76
N HIS A 62 -22.95 -9.42 -5.05
CA HIS A 62 -23.38 -10.69 -5.61
C HIS A 62 -22.28 -11.75 -5.52
N VAL A 63 -22.56 -12.85 -4.80
CA VAL A 63 -21.56 -13.88 -4.48
C VAL A 63 -21.02 -14.62 -5.72
N GLY A 64 -21.83 -14.78 -6.77
CA GLY A 64 -21.44 -15.35 -8.05
C GLY A 64 -20.60 -14.43 -8.93
N GLY A 65 -20.31 -13.21 -8.48
CA GLY A 65 -19.43 -12.25 -9.13
C GLY A 65 -19.97 -10.83 -9.00
N ASP A 66 -19.20 -9.93 -8.38
CA ASP A 66 -19.48 -8.49 -8.37
C ASP A 66 -18.21 -7.69 -8.71
N SER A 67 -18.28 -6.36 -8.64
CA SER A 67 -17.19 -5.45 -9.02
C SER A 67 -16.72 -4.59 -7.84
N ILE A 68 -15.44 -4.21 -7.84
CA ILE A 68 -14.87 -3.17 -6.98
C ILE A 68 -14.18 -2.15 -7.87
N GLY A 69 -14.58 -0.89 -7.74
CA GLY A 69 -14.01 0.25 -8.44
C GLY A 69 -13.10 1.06 -7.51
N THR A 70 -11.87 1.32 -7.93
CA THR A 70 -10.94 2.20 -7.23
C THR A 70 -10.39 3.26 -8.18
N LYS A 71 -9.74 4.28 -7.64
CA LYS A 71 -8.93 5.25 -8.38
C LYS A 71 -7.64 5.48 -7.62
N SER A 72 -6.49 5.19 -8.24
CA SER A 72 -5.17 5.45 -7.65
C SER A 72 -4.48 6.62 -8.35
N SER A 73 -3.66 7.37 -7.62
CA SER A 73 -2.77 8.39 -8.18
C SER A 73 -1.33 7.89 -8.41
N HIS A 74 -0.99 6.69 -7.93
CA HIS A 74 0.27 6.03 -8.28
C HIS A 74 0.27 5.48 -9.71
N SER A 75 1.45 5.47 -10.34
CA SER A 75 1.69 4.79 -11.61
C SER A 75 1.66 3.25 -11.50
N GLN A 76 1.77 2.70 -10.29
CA GLN A 76 1.62 1.27 -10.01
C GLN A 76 1.14 1.08 -8.57
N GLN A 77 0.19 0.15 -8.35
CA GLN A 77 -0.30 -0.21 -7.02
C GLN A 77 -0.76 -1.67 -7.01
N ASN A 78 -0.42 -2.41 -5.95
CA ASN A 78 -0.99 -3.74 -5.71
C ASN A 78 -2.27 -3.63 -4.89
N TRP A 79 -3.23 -4.53 -5.17
CA TRP A 79 -4.55 -4.52 -4.55
C TRP A 79 -4.83 -5.84 -3.82
N LEU A 80 -5.35 -5.73 -2.60
CA LEU A 80 -5.98 -6.80 -1.85
C LEU A 80 -7.43 -6.44 -1.54
N TYR A 81 -8.32 -7.39 -1.78
CA TYR A 81 -9.72 -7.32 -1.37
C TYR A 81 -9.97 -8.41 -0.33
N ARG A 82 -10.54 -8.04 0.82
CA ARG A 82 -10.79 -8.98 1.93
C ARG A 82 -12.05 -8.59 2.70
N ILE A 83 -12.72 -9.58 3.27
CA ILE A 83 -14.02 -9.41 3.93
C ILE A 83 -14.03 -9.99 5.35
N THR A 84 -14.89 -9.44 6.19
CA THR A 84 -15.19 -10.00 7.52
C THR A 84 -16.59 -9.61 8.01
N THR A 85 -17.20 -10.47 8.83
CA THR A 85 -18.41 -10.14 9.60
C THR A 85 -18.10 -9.64 11.02
N ASP A 86 -16.83 -9.52 11.39
CA ASP A 86 -16.41 -9.10 12.73
C ASP A 86 -16.51 -7.57 12.88
N ASN A 87 -17.34 -7.09 13.79
CA ASN A 87 -17.46 -5.66 14.10
C ASN A 87 -16.29 -5.10 14.94
N ASN A 88 -15.40 -5.95 15.44
CA ASN A 88 -14.34 -5.57 16.37
C ASN A 88 -12.94 -5.60 15.71
N VAL A 89 -12.86 -5.28 14.41
CA VAL A 89 -11.63 -5.42 13.60
C VAL A 89 -10.38 -4.77 14.19
N GLY A 90 -10.53 -3.67 14.95
CA GLY A 90 -9.42 -2.99 15.62
C GLY A 90 -8.88 -3.73 16.86
N SER A 91 -9.65 -4.67 17.43
CA SER A 91 -9.28 -5.43 18.63
C SER A 91 -8.98 -6.91 18.34
N THR A 92 -9.61 -7.50 17.32
CA THR A 92 -9.45 -8.92 16.96
C THR A 92 -8.47 -9.14 15.81
N GLY A 93 -7.96 -8.08 15.19
CA GLY A 93 -7.30 -8.15 13.88
C GLY A 93 -8.27 -8.41 12.72
N GLY A 94 -9.57 -8.61 13.00
CA GLY A 94 -10.66 -8.62 12.03
C GLY A 94 -10.95 -9.93 11.32
N ASN A 95 -10.25 -11.03 11.58
CA ASN A 95 -10.59 -12.37 11.03
C ASN A 95 -10.83 -12.38 9.50
N TRP A 96 -9.97 -11.67 8.77
CA TRP A 96 -10.20 -11.38 7.35
C TRP A 96 -10.10 -12.60 6.43
N THR A 97 -11.05 -12.73 5.52
CA THR A 97 -11.01 -13.68 4.40
C THR A 97 -10.68 -12.93 3.12
N GLN A 98 -9.61 -13.30 2.41
CA GLN A 98 -9.30 -12.74 1.09
C GLN A 98 -10.39 -13.13 0.06
N ILE A 99 -10.74 -12.22 -0.84
CA ILE A 99 -11.64 -12.50 -1.98
C ILE A 99 -10.98 -12.11 -3.31
N GLY A 100 -10.89 -13.08 -4.22
CA GLY A 100 -10.09 -12.94 -5.44
C GLY A 100 -8.58 -12.93 -5.19
N ASP A 101 -7.81 -12.82 -6.27
CA ASP A 101 -6.35 -12.78 -6.22
C ASP A 101 -5.83 -11.37 -5.97
N ILE A 102 -4.63 -11.28 -5.36
CA ILE A 102 -3.86 -10.03 -5.34
C ILE A 102 -3.51 -9.66 -6.78
N THR A 103 -3.76 -8.41 -7.16
CA THR A 103 -3.46 -7.90 -8.51
C THR A 103 -2.67 -6.61 -8.46
N THR A 104 -1.64 -6.50 -9.30
CA THR A 104 -1.04 -5.21 -9.62
C THR A 104 -1.92 -4.49 -10.63
N GLN A 105 -2.17 -3.21 -10.36
CA GLN A 105 -2.57 -2.21 -11.34
C GLN A 105 -1.31 -1.49 -11.85
N SER A 106 -1.19 -1.34 -13.16
CA SER A 106 -0.25 -0.42 -13.82
C SER A 106 -1.04 0.74 -14.42
N GLY A 107 -0.50 1.95 -14.36
CA GLY A 107 -1.16 3.19 -14.77
C GLY A 107 -1.98 3.83 -13.65
N ALA A 108 -1.83 5.15 -13.49
CA ALA A 108 -2.63 5.95 -12.58
C ALA A 108 -4.03 6.21 -13.18
N GLY A 109 -5.06 6.22 -12.35
CA GLY A 109 -6.44 6.43 -12.78
C GLY A 109 -7.44 5.48 -12.14
N ALA A 110 -8.65 5.46 -12.70
CA ALA A 110 -9.71 4.55 -12.31
C ALA A 110 -9.39 3.11 -12.75
N TYR A 111 -9.72 2.15 -11.90
CA TYR A 111 -9.58 0.72 -12.12
C TYR A 111 -10.83 0.00 -11.64
N CYS A 112 -11.39 -0.89 -12.48
CA CYS A 112 -12.52 -1.74 -12.13
C CYS A 112 -12.08 -3.20 -12.09
N LYS A 113 -12.02 -3.78 -10.88
CA LYS A 113 -11.87 -5.22 -10.69
C LYS A 113 -13.28 -5.84 -10.71
N SER A 114 -13.65 -6.46 -11.82
CA SER A 114 -14.92 -7.19 -11.97
C SER A 114 -14.77 -8.70 -11.70
N GLY A 115 -15.91 -9.39 -11.55
CA GLY A 115 -15.96 -10.85 -11.42
C GLY A 115 -15.46 -11.39 -10.07
N ILE A 116 -15.44 -10.57 -9.02
CA ILE A 116 -15.00 -10.98 -7.69
C ILE A 116 -16.06 -11.89 -7.07
N LYS A 117 -15.70 -13.15 -6.86
CA LYS A 117 -16.59 -14.18 -6.30
C LYS A 117 -16.38 -14.35 -4.81
N VAL A 118 -17.46 -14.70 -4.12
CA VAL A 118 -17.52 -15.02 -2.69
C VAL A 118 -18.27 -16.35 -2.54
N PRO A 119 -17.99 -17.21 -1.55
CA PRO A 119 -18.75 -18.46 -1.40
C PRO A 119 -20.23 -18.21 -1.10
N GLU A 120 -21.14 -19.00 -1.69
CA GLU A 120 -22.60 -18.88 -1.50
C GLU A 120 -23.03 -18.96 -0.02
N SER A 121 -22.22 -19.59 0.85
CA SER A 121 -22.42 -19.64 2.30
C SER A 121 -22.36 -18.27 3.00
N TRP A 122 -21.96 -17.21 2.30
CA TRP A 122 -22.01 -15.82 2.77
C TRP A 122 -23.36 -15.13 2.52
N VAL A 123 -24.24 -15.66 1.66
CA VAL A 123 -25.52 -15.02 1.33
C VAL A 123 -26.34 -14.71 2.59
N GLY A 124 -26.91 -13.51 2.62
CA GLY A 124 -27.65 -12.97 3.76
C GLY A 124 -26.79 -12.32 4.83
N LYS A 125 -25.46 -12.53 4.85
CA LYS A 125 -24.55 -11.86 5.80
C LYS A 125 -24.24 -10.44 5.33
N THR A 126 -24.25 -9.50 6.27
CA THR A 126 -23.61 -8.20 6.12
C THR A 126 -22.14 -8.32 6.55
N ALA A 127 -21.23 -7.69 5.81
CA ALA A 127 -19.79 -7.73 6.05
C ALA A 127 -19.14 -6.38 5.79
N ILE A 128 -17.96 -6.20 6.39
CA ILE A 128 -17.02 -5.14 6.03
C ILE A 128 -16.17 -5.69 4.87
N LEU A 129 -16.17 -4.96 3.76
CA LEU A 129 -15.23 -5.14 2.65
C LEU A 129 -14.08 -4.15 2.84
N SER A 130 -12.87 -4.67 3.10
CA SER A 130 -11.64 -3.87 3.15
C SER A 130 -10.95 -3.96 1.79
N ILE A 131 -10.69 -2.78 1.22
CA ILE A 131 -9.85 -2.56 0.05
C ILE A 131 -8.50 -2.07 0.59
N VAL A 132 -7.42 -2.73 0.22
CA VAL A 132 -6.06 -2.35 0.61
C VAL A 132 -5.22 -2.13 -0.63
N GLY A 133 -4.64 -0.93 -0.75
CA GLY A 133 -3.60 -0.62 -1.73
C GLY A 133 -2.21 -0.80 -1.11
N ASN A 134 -1.25 -1.32 -1.87
CA ASN A 134 0.18 -1.26 -1.54
C ASN A 134 0.95 -0.58 -2.67
N ALA A 135 1.66 0.49 -2.32
CA ALA A 135 2.39 1.34 -3.25
C ALA A 135 3.70 1.85 -2.59
N PRO A 136 4.54 2.66 -3.27
CA PRO A 136 5.85 3.08 -2.73
C PRO A 136 5.82 3.88 -1.41
N ASP A 137 4.69 4.50 -1.05
CA ASP A 137 4.47 5.16 0.25
C ASP A 137 3.81 4.25 1.31
N GLY A 138 3.43 3.02 0.94
CA GLY A 138 3.09 1.94 1.85
C GLY A 138 1.69 1.35 1.66
N LEU A 139 1.12 0.88 2.77
CA LEU A 139 -0.21 0.26 2.81
C LEU A 139 -1.28 1.28 3.16
N LEU A 140 -2.29 1.39 2.29
CA LEU A 140 -3.41 2.31 2.40
C LEU A 140 -4.73 1.53 2.49
N TYR A 141 -5.68 1.99 3.31
CA TYR A 141 -6.86 1.23 3.72
C TYR A 141 -8.15 2.04 3.56
N GLN A 142 -9.14 1.46 2.87
CA GLN A 142 -10.52 1.94 2.87
C GLN A 142 -11.49 0.76 3.09
N CYS A 143 -12.67 1.04 3.64
CA CYS A 143 -13.69 0.03 3.91
C CYS A 143 -15.08 0.46 3.47
N SER A 144 -15.85 -0.51 2.96
CA SER A 144 -17.24 -0.38 2.52
C SER A 144 -18.09 -1.44 3.22
N ALA A 145 -19.37 -1.17 3.46
CA ALA A 145 -20.29 -2.17 4.00
C ALA A 145 -21.06 -2.84 2.87
N VAL A 146 -21.05 -4.17 2.86
CA VAL A 146 -21.71 -4.99 1.84
C VAL A 146 -22.65 -6.01 2.45
N LYS A 147 -23.71 -6.36 1.73
CA LYS A 147 -24.59 -7.48 2.06
C LYS A 147 -24.52 -8.50 0.93
N PHE A 148 -24.20 -9.73 1.26
CA PHE A 148 -24.07 -10.76 0.24
C PHE A 148 -25.44 -11.26 -0.23
N VAL A 149 -25.63 -11.28 -1.55
CA VAL A 149 -26.85 -11.76 -2.23
C VAL A 149 -26.50 -12.80 -3.29
N SER A 150 -27.42 -13.72 -3.56
CA SER A 150 -27.23 -14.76 -4.60
C SER A 150 -27.18 -14.17 -6.01
N GLY A 151 -26.54 -14.91 -6.94
CA GLY A 151 -26.45 -14.53 -8.35
C GLY A 151 -25.17 -13.78 -8.70
N THR A 152 -25.16 -13.07 -9.83
CA THR A 152 -24.01 -12.31 -10.36
C THR A 152 -24.47 -10.87 -10.65
N GLY A 153 -23.70 -9.90 -10.18
CA GLY A 153 -24.01 -8.47 -10.31
C GLY A 153 -23.58 -7.91 -11.66
N SER A 154 -24.32 -6.91 -12.15
CA SER A 154 -23.88 -6.08 -13.26
C SER A 154 -22.84 -5.07 -12.79
N THR A 155 -21.72 -4.91 -13.50
CA THR A 155 -20.74 -3.86 -13.21
C THR A 155 -21.41 -2.47 -13.22
N PRO A 156 -21.34 -1.69 -12.13
CA PRO A 156 -21.98 -0.38 -12.03
C PRO A 156 -21.21 0.66 -12.83
N SER A 157 -21.91 1.72 -13.28
CA SER A 157 -21.32 2.79 -14.10
C SER A 157 -20.19 3.59 -13.42
N SER A 158 -20.06 3.52 -12.09
CA SER A 158 -18.94 4.10 -11.35
C SER A 158 -17.67 3.22 -11.37
N CYS A 159 -17.79 1.93 -11.70
CA CYS A 159 -16.68 1.01 -11.82
C CYS A 159 -16.18 1.02 -13.27
N THR A 160 -15.17 1.85 -13.54
CA THR A 160 -14.55 1.99 -14.87
C THR A 160 -13.04 1.80 -14.76
N THR A 161 -12.42 1.39 -15.87
CA THR A 161 -10.96 1.34 -16.01
C THR A 161 -10.55 2.45 -16.98
N ALA A 162 -9.62 3.31 -16.57
CA ALA A 162 -9.14 4.42 -17.39
C ALA A 162 -8.22 3.93 -18.52
N ASN A 163 -8.10 4.73 -19.59
CA ASN A 163 -7.20 4.42 -20.70
C ASN A 163 -5.75 4.34 -20.21
N GLY A 164 -5.04 3.27 -20.59
CA GLY A 164 -3.66 3.03 -20.14
C GLY A 164 -3.56 2.44 -18.72
N VAL A 165 -4.68 2.09 -18.08
CA VAL A 165 -4.69 1.30 -16.85
C VAL A 165 -4.82 -0.19 -17.21
N GLU A 166 -3.86 -0.98 -16.75
CA GLU A 166 -3.80 -2.43 -16.96
C GLU A 166 -3.74 -3.15 -15.60
N SER A 167 -4.12 -4.43 -15.56
CA SER A 167 -3.94 -5.24 -14.34
C SER A 167 -3.55 -6.68 -14.62
N PHE A 168 -2.74 -7.24 -13.72
CA PHE A 168 -2.22 -8.60 -13.78
C PHE A 168 -2.16 -9.23 -12.39
N GLY A 169 -2.17 -10.56 -12.33
CA GLY A 169 -2.01 -11.30 -11.07
C GLY A 169 -0.63 -11.05 -10.46
N ALA A 170 -0.57 -10.92 -9.14
CA ALA A 170 0.64 -10.51 -8.43
C ALA A 170 0.84 -11.27 -7.12
N SER A 171 2.08 -11.30 -6.65
CA SER A 171 2.46 -11.78 -5.32
C SER A 171 3.02 -10.61 -4.52
N ASP A 172 2.39 -10.33 -3.38
CA ASP A 172 2.78 -9.25 -2.48
C ASP A 172 2.74 -9.78 -1.05
N SER A 173 3.90 -9.86 -0.40
CA SER A 173 4.03 -10.42 0.95
C SER A 173 3.45 -9.49 2.03
N GLY A 174 3.47 -8.18 1.81
CA GLY A 174 2.86 -7.21 2.71
C GLY A 174 1.35 -7.36 2.74
N LEU A 175 0.73 -7.45 1.55
CA LEU A 175 -0.70 -7.73 1.42
C LEU A 175 -1.08 -9.14 1.89
N ALA A 176 -0.31 -10.18 1.55
CA ALA A 176 -0.60 -11.55 1.98
C ALA A 176 -0.55 -11.72 3.51
N ALA A 177 0.32 -10.98 4.21
CA ALA A 177 0.37 -10.97 5.68
C ALA A 177 -0.94 -10.46 6.32
N LEU A 178 -1.69 -9.58 5.64
CA LEU A 178 -2.94 -8.98 6.15
C LEU A 178 -4.13 -9.95 6.23
N VAL A 179 -3.99 -11.17 5.69
CA VAL A 179 -4.98 -12.26 5.77
C VAL A 179 -4.38 -13.55 6.35
N SER A 180 -3.09 -13.56 6.65
CA SER A 180 -2.37 -14.69 7.23
C SER A 180 -2.26 -14.54 8.76
N ASN A 181 -3.25 -15.08 9.50
CA ASN A 181 -3.27 -15.23 10.96
C ASN A 181 -2.50 -14.17 11.80
N GLY A 182 -3.11 -12.99 11.97
CA GLY A 182 -3.17 -12.35 13.28
C GLY A 182 -1.91 -11.64 13.81
N ALA A 183 -1.09 -11.01 12.96
CA ALA A 183 -0.05 -10.08 13.42
C ALA A 183 -0.24 -8.68 12.79
N ALA A 184 -0.71 -7.72 13.58
CA ALA A 184 -0.62 -6.31 13.22
C ALA A 184 0.85 -5.85 13.27
N PRO A 185 1.36 -5.11 12.27
CA PRO A 185 2.69 -4.52 12.36
C PRO A 185 2.65 -3.31 13.32
N SER A 186 2.88 -3.56 14.60
CA SER A 186 3.09 -2.50 15.59
C SER A 186 4.39 -1.75 15.29
N GLY A 187 4.28 -0.64 14.58
CA GLY A 187 5.39 0.28 14.38
C GLY A 187 5.72 1.01 15.69
N THR A 188 6.81 0.62 16.34
CA THR A 188 7.52 1.46 17.34
C THR A 188 8.91 0.88 17.64
N THR A 189 9.93 1.36 16.94
CA THR A 189 11.34 1.12 17.30
C THR A 189 11.88 2.31 18.11
N ASN A 190 12.19 2.10 19.38
CA ASN A 190 13.21 2.90 20.08
C ASN A 190 13.92 2.03 21.14
N PRO A 191 15.25 2.13 21.34
CA PRO A 191 16.03 1.14 22.08
C PRO A 191 16.34 1.55 23.53
N SER A 192 16.46 0.57 24.45
CA SER A 192 17.25 0.69 25.70
C SER A 192 17.39 -0.63 26.46
N GLY A 193 18.56 -0.84 27.08
CA GLY A 193 18.80 -1.82 28.17
C GLY A 193 19.09 -3.27 27.74
N SER A 194 20.33 -3.71 27.51
CA SER A 194 21.46 -3.94 28.45
C SER A 194 21.38 -5.27 29.24
N GLY A 195 22.19 -6.26 28.84
CA GLY A 195 22.37 -7.53 29.55
C GLY A 195 23.55 -8.35 29.01
N THR A 196 24.72 -8.22 29.63
CA THR A 196 25.98 -8.96 29.39
C THR A 196 26.26 -9.95 30.54
N PRO A 197 27.27 -10.83 30.47
CA PRO A 197 27.75 -11.65 29.35
C PRO A 197 27.95 -13.14 29.77
N ALA A 198 28.33 -14.03 28.84
CA ALA A 198 28.88 -15.35 29.18
C ALA A 198 30.02 -15.80 28.24
N SER A 199 31.25 -15.74 28.74
CA SER A 199 32.45 -16.45 28.27
C SER A 199 32.28 -17.97 28.47
N SER A 200 33.00 -18.92 27.87
CA SER A 200 34.05 -18.96 26.82
C SER A 200 34.41 -20.44 26.61
N GLN A 201 34.76 -20.88 25.39
CA GLN A 201 35.56 -22.11 25.21
C GLN A 201 36.27 -22.20 23.84
N THR A 202 37.58 -22.42 23.91
CA THR A 202 38.59 -22.62 22.84
C THR A 202 39.80 -23.19 23.62
N PRO A 203 40.70 -24.08 23.11
CA PRO A 203 41.17 -24.11 21.72
C PRO A 203 41.54 -25.47 21.09
N ALA A 204 41.86 -25.45 19.79
CA ALA A 204 43.04 -26.12 19.22
C ALA A 204 43.38 -25.52 17.84
N GLN A 205 44.63 -25.11 17.64
CA GLN A 205 45.19 -24.67 16.35
C GLN A 205 45.85 -25.83 15.60
N THR A 206 45.87 -25.77 14.26
CA THR A 206 46.95 -26.37 13.44
C THR A 206 47.30 -25.44 12.27
N THR A 207 48.54 -25.51 11.78
CA THR A 207 49.19 -24.52 10.89
C THR A 207 49.88 -25.24 9.69
N LYS A 208 50.44 -24.62 8.65
CA LYS A 208 50.90 -23.21 8.52
C LYS A 208 50.58 -22.56 7.13
N PRO A 209 51.46 -22.11 6.18
CA PRO A 209 51.13 -20.91 5.37
C PRO A 209 51.40 -20.96 3.84
N ASN A 210 50.95 -19.92 3.11
CA ASN A 210 51.73 -19.03 2.20
C ASN A 210 50.83 -18.32 1.17
N GLY A 211 51.14 -17.08 0.76
CA GLY A 211 50.31 -16.42 -0.27
C GLY A 211 50.54 -14.96 -0.72
N ALA A 212 51.61 -14.27 -0.32
CA ALA A 212 52.05 -12.97 -0.91
C ALA A 212 51.08 -11.75 -0.85
N ALA A 213 51.60 -10.57 -1.23
CA ALA A 213 50.97 -9.26 -1.05
C ALA A 213 51.10 -8.34 -2.30
N GLY A 214 50.22 -7.35 -2.42
CA GLY A 214 50.30 -6.21 -3.35
C GLY A 214 49.12 -5.27 -3.10
N ARG A 215 49.27 -4.12 -2.43
CA ARG A 215 49.87 -2.82 -2.86
C ARG A 215 48.98 -1.97 -3.78
N LEU A 216 48.52 -0.85 -3.20
CA LEU A 216 48.35 0.51 -3.74
C LEU A 216 48.00 0.73 -5.22
N GLY A 217 46.93 1.50 -5.45
CA GLY A 217 46.70 2.27 -6.69
C GLY A 217 45.45 3.15 -6.57
N GLY A 218 45.62 4.48 -6.62
CA GLY A 218 44.51 5.44 -6.66
C GLY A 218 44.24 5.95 -8.09
N GLY A 219 43.10 6.60 -8.32
CA GLY A 219 42.74 7.19 -9.60
C GLY A 219 41.42 7.97 -9.51
N ALA A 220 41.29 9.06 -10.24
CA ALA A 220 40.25 10.08 -10.02
C ALA A 220 39.18 10.18 -11.13
N ALA A 221 38.08 10.85 -10.76
CA ALA A 221 37.23 11.72 -11.59
C ALA A 221 36.33 11.12 -12.69
N ALA A 222 35.03 11.40 -12.56
CA ALA A 222 34.17 11.86 -13.66
C ALA A 222 32.97 12.65 -13.07
N LEU A 223 32.92 13.97 -13.30
CA LEU A 223 31.74 14.82 -13.04
C LEU A 223 31.05 15.11 -14.37
N VAL A 224 29.80 14.68 -14.53
CA VAL A 224 28.97 14.97 -15.71
C VAL A 224 28.02 16.10 -15.37
N VAL A 225 28.13 17.22 -16.07
CA VAL A 225 27.22 18.37 -15.91
C VAL A 225 26.15 18.30 -17.00
N PHE A 226 24.90 18.09 -16.60
CA PHE A 226 23.75 18.29 -17.48
C PHE A 226 23.17 19.69 -17.24
N ALA A 227 23.13 20.50 -18.30
CA ALA A 227 22.44 21.79 -18.29
C ALA A 227 20.97 21.59 -18.70
N VAL A 228 20.04 22.10 -17.88
CA VAL A 228 18.62 22.19 -18.24
C VAL A 228 18.22 23.66 -18.24
N ALA A 229 17.91 24.18 -19.42
CA ALA A 229 17.38 25.53 -19.58
C ALA A 229 15.85 25.49 -19.44
N ALA A 230 15.31 26.24 -18.47
CA ALA A 230 13.87 26.48 -18.37
C ALA A 230 13.55 27.89 -18.84
N ALA A 231 12.79 28.02 -19.93
CA ALA A 231 12.29 29.30 -20.39
C ALA A 231 11.05 29.71 -19.57
N ALA A 232 11.07 30.91 -18.99
CA ALA A 232 9.91 31.48 -18.32
C ALA A 232 8.99 32.13 -19.36
N ALA A 233 7.71 31.71 -19.40
CA ALA A 233 6.69 32.38 -20.19
C ALA A 233 6.25 33.69 -19.50
N VAL A 234 6.20 34.77 -20.26
CA VAL A 234 5.67 36.06 -19.80
C VAL A 234 4.14 36.03 -19.91
N VAL A 235 3.46 36.39 -18.84
CA VAL A 235 2.01 36.67 -18.83
C VAL A 235 1.78 38.13 -19.19
N VAL A 236 0.82 38.38 -20.07
CA VAL A 236 0.13 39.67 -20.28
C VAL A 236 -1.35 39.43 -19.99
#